data_AF-A0A1E7FTR8-F1
#
_entry.id   AF-A0A1E7FTR8-F1
#
_cell.length_a   1.000
_cell.length_b   1.000
_cell.length_c   1.000
_cell.angle_alpha   90.00
_cell.angle_beta   90.00
_cell.angle_gamma   90.00
#
_symmetry.space_group_name_H-M   'P 1'
#
loop_
_entity.id
_entity.type
_entity.pdbx_description
1 polymer ?
#
loop_
_entity_poly.entity_id
_entity_poly.type
_entity_poly.pdbx_seq_one_letter_code
_entity_poly.pdbx_strand_id
1 'polypeptide(L)'
;MVEYKNQHGNTIVPQRYDEDPKLGIWVSKQRCLYKTDKLNPNRVDLLKSIDFEWNGAGKGIDNEKWMNMFQKLVEYKEQHKNTLVPQRYDEDPKLGRWVIRQRNYYRVDKLLPNRYALLKSIDFTGDTRGKVDYEKWTSMFQRLVEYKKEHKNTKVPQQYDEDPKLGMWVHTQRSNYQKDKLLPKRLVLLNSIDFT
;
A
#
# COMPACT_ATOMS: atom_id res chain seq x y z
N MET A 1 3.07 -15.91 -19.13
CA MET A 1 2.16 -15.28 -18.15
C MET A 1 1.95 -16.11 -16.89
N VAL A 2 1.49 -17.37 -16.98
CA VAL A 2 1.36 -18.23 -15.78
C VAL A 2 2.70 -18.41 -15.08
N GLU A 3 3.74 -18.72 -15.84
CA GLU A 3 5.11 -18.84 -15.34
C GLU A 3 5.62 -17.55 -14.68
N TYR A 4 5.37 -16.39 -15.33
CA TYR A 4 5.65 -15.08 -14.73
C TYR A 4 4.90 -14.87 -13.40
N LYS A 5 3.59 -15.21 -13.34
CA LYS A 5 2.82 -15.13 -12.10
C LYS A 5 3.39 -16.05 -11.01
N ASN A 6 3.85 -17.24 -11.37
CA ASN A 6 4.45 -18.18 -10.42
C ASN A 6 5.81 -17.68 -9.90
N GLN A 7 6.63 -17.08 -10.77
CA GLN A 7 7.95 -16.55 -10.41
C GLN A 7 7.87 -15.24 -9.61
N HIS A 8 6.97 -14.33 -10.00
CA HIS A 8 6.91 -12.96 -9.49
C HIS A 8 5.72 -12.70 -8.54
N GLY A 9 4.81 -13.68 -8.39
CA GLY A 9 3.62 -13.57 -7.55
C GLY A 9 2.55 -12.61 -8.08
N ASN A 10 2.69 -12.08 -9.31
CA ASN A 10 1.81 -11.07 -9.88
C ASN A 10 1.75 -11.16 -11.42
N THR A 11 0.83 -10.43 -12.06
CA THR A 11 0.66 -10.42 -13.52
C THR A 11 1.19 -9.14 -14.20
N ILE A 12 2.09 -8.41 -13.53
CA ILE A 12 2.60 -7.09 -13.92
C ILE A 12 3.95 -7.23 -14.61
N VAL A 13 3.89 -7.70 -15.84
CA VAL A 13 5.08 -7.71 -16.69
C VAL A 13 5.39 -6.27 -17.13
N PRO A 14 6.63 -5.77 -16.91
CA PRO A 14 7.10 -4.52 -17.50
C PRO A 14 7.03 -4.57 -19.03
N GLN A 15 6.82 -3.43 -19.70
CA GLN A 15 6.83 -3.41 -21.17
C GLN A 15 8.21 -3.83 -21.72
N ARG A 16 9.27 -3.41 -21.03
CA ARG A 16 10.66 -3.84 -21.24
C ARG A 16 11.01 -4.84 -20.14
N TYR A 17 10.72 -6.11 -20.39
CA TYR A 17 11.07 -7.22 -19.51
C TYR A 17 12.25 -7.93 -20.16
N ASP A 18 13.45 -7.80 -19.61
CA ASP A 18 14.68 -8.21 -20.30
C ASP A 18 14.81 -9.74 -20.39
N GLU A 19 14.24 -10.45 -19.43
CA GLU A 19 14.20 -11.91 -19.38
C GLU A 19 13.23 -12.50 -20.42
N ASP A 20 12.14 -11.79 -20.75
CA ASP A 20 11.27 -12.12 -21.89
C ASP A 20 10.64 -10.86 -22.51
N PRO A 21 11.35 -10.19 -23.44
CA PRO A 21 10.87 -8.95 -24.04
C PRO A 21 9.56 -9.12 -24.81
N LYS A 22 9.30 -10.33 -25.33
CA LYS A 22 8.06 -10.64 -26.07
C LYS A 22 6.87 -10.65 -25.12
N LEU A 23 7.05 -11.15 -23.90
CA LEU A 23 6.01 -11.16 -22.88
C LEU A 23 5.62 -9.74 -22.45
N GLY A 24 6.59 -8.86 -22.24
CA GLY A 24 6.34 -7.45 -21.89
C GLY A 24 5.51 -6.71 -22.93
N ILE A 25 5.89 -6.85 -24.20
CA ILE A 25 5.15 -6.29 -25.34
C ILE A 25 3.74 -6.89 -25.43
N TRP A 26 3.63 -8.22 -25.26
CA TRP A 26 2.36 -8.92 -25.34
C TRP A 26 1.36 -8.47 -24.27
N VAL A 27 1.80 -8.34 -23.02
CA VAL A 27 0.99 -7.88 -21.89
C VAL A 27 0.51 -6.45 -22.10
N SER A 28 1.40 -5.56 -22.56
CA SER A 28 1.05 -4.18 -22.89
C SER A 28 -0.03 -4.11 -23.97
N LYS A 29 0.10 -4.94 -25.02
CA LYS A 29 -0.91 -5.06 -26.07
C LYS A 29 -2.25 -5.57 -25.55
N GLN A 30 -2.27 -6.58 -24.66
CA GLN A 30 -3.53 -7.11 -24.12
C GLN A 30 -4.28 -6.05 -23.30
N ARG A 31 -3.58 -5.26 -22.48
CA ARG A 31 -4.18 -4.16 -21.70
C ARG A 31 -4.75 -3.07 -22.59
N CYS A 32 -4.06 -2.71 -23.68
CA CYS A 32 -4.53 -1.75 -24.66
C CYS A 32 -5.82 -2.22 -25.38
N LEU A 33 -5.83 -3.49 -25.81
CA LEU A 33 -7.00 -4.09 -26.46
C LEU A 33 -8.19 -4.21 -25.50
N TYR A 34 -7.95 -4.54 -24.23
CA TYR A 34 -9.01 -4.61 -23.22
C TYR A 34 -9.64 -3.23 -22.96
N LYS A 35 -8.81 -2.17 -22.85
CA LYS A 35 -9.30 -0.80 -22.64
C LYS A 35 -10.12 -0.26 -23.83
N THR A 36 -9.89 -0.78 -25.02
CA THR A 36 -10.59 -0.37 -26.24
C THR A 36 -11.74 -1.31 -26.61
N ASP A 37 -12.10 -2.24 -25.71
CA ASP A 37 -13.12 -3.29 -25.94
C ASP A 37 -12.87 -4.14 -27.20
N LYS A 38 -11.61 -4.24 -27.63
CA LYS A 38 -11.17 -4.98 -28.81
C LYS A 38 -10.51 -6.32 -28.47
N LEU A 39 -10.40 -6.65 -27.19
CA LEU A 39 -9.82 -7.92 -26.77
C LEU A 39 -10.85 -9.04 -26.89
N ASN A 40 -10.44 -10.16 -27.48
CA ASN A 40 -11.28 -11.34 -27.63
C ASN A 40 -11.83 -11.79 -26.25
N PRO A 41 -13.15 -12.00 -26.10
CA PRO A 41 -13.77 -12.43 -24.83
C PRO A 41 -13.16 -13.69 -24.22
N ASN A 42 -12.86 -14.72 -25.04
CA ASN A 42 -12.22 -15.94 -24.55
C ASN A 42 -10.83 -15.64 -23.96
N ARG A 43 -10.11 -14.65 -24.51
CA ARG A 43 -8.84 -14.20 -23.94
C ARG A 43 -9.02 -13.39 -22.67
N VAL A 44 -10.09 -12.61 -22.57
CA VAL A 44 -10.46 -11.94 -21.31
C VAL A 44 -10.68 -12.96 -20.21
N ASP A 45 -11.41 -14.05 -20.48
CA ASP A 45 -11.72 -15.05 -19.47
C ASP A 45 -10.50 -15.90 -19.08
N LEU A 46 -9.64 -16.25 -20.04
CA LEU A 46 -8.34 -16.89 -19.75
C LEU A 46 -7.39 -16.00 -18.92
N LEU A 47 -7.48 -14.69 -19.10
CA LEU A 47 -6.68 -13.74 -18.31
C LEU A 47 -7.31 -13.53 -16.93
N LYS A 48 -8.65 -13.46 -16.83
CA LYS A 48 -9.35 -13.44 -15.54
C LYS A 48 -9.05 -14.67 -14.69
N SER A 49 -8.97 -15.86 -15.27
CA SER A 49 -8.71 -17.11 -14.52
C SER A 49 -7.34 -17.15 -13.84
N ILE A 50 -6.42 -16.27 -14.25
CA ILE A 50 -5.11 -16.10 -13.61
C ILE A 50 -5.04 -14.78 -12.81
N ASP A 51 -6.17 -14.19 -12.44
CA ASP A 51 -6.27 -12.88 -11.78
C ASP A 51 -5.45 -11.81 -12.52
N PHE A 52 -5.55 -11.78 -13.85
CA PHE A 52 -4.81 -10.82 -14.66
C PHE A 52 -5.28 -9.39 -14.38
N GLU A 53 -4.33 -8.55 -13.98
CA GLU A 53 -4.62 -7.17 -13.65
C GLU A 53 -4.67 -6.29 -14.91
N TRP A 54 -5.90 -5.91 -15.26
CA TRP A 54 -6.21 -4.97 -16.33
C TRP A 54 -5.85 -3.52 -15.99
N ASN A 55 -6.10 -3.14 -14.74
CA ASN A 55 -6.03 -1.78 -14.22
C ASN A 55 -4.81 -1.56 -13.33
N GLY A 56 -3.60 -1.75 -13.87
CA GLY A 56 -2.38 -1.22 -13.24
C GLY A 56 -2.33 0.31 -13.27
N ALA A 57 -3.33 0.98 -12.68
CA ALA A 57 -3.90 2.24 -13.13
C ALA A 57 -2.94 3.44 -13.13
N GLY A 58 -2.90 4.08 -14.30
CA GLY A 58 -2.09 5.21 -14.72
C GLY A 58 -1.68 4.91 -16.16
N LYS A 59 -1.81 5.85 -17.11
CA LYS A 59 -1.43 5.71 -18.53
C LYS A 59 -0.22 4.76 -18.63
N GLY A 60 -0.15 3.73 -19.48
CA GLY A 60 0.89 2.67 -19.42
C GLY A 60 2.33 3.12 -19.06
N ILE A 61 2.70 4.36 -19.45
CA ILE A 61 3.85 5.16 -19.02
C ILE A 61 4.03 5.30 -17.48
N ASP A 62 2.98 5.59 -16.69
CA ASP A 62 3.04 5.75 -15.24
C ASP A 62 3.31 4.43 -14.51
N ASN A 63 2.89 3.31 -15.10
CA ASN A 63 3.16 1.99 -14.54
C ASN A 63 4.57 1.51 -14.90
N GLU A 64 5.03 1.77 -16.12
CA GLU A 64 6.44 1.56 -16.52
C GLU A 64 7.39 2.38 -15.64
N LYS A 65 7.09 3.68 -15.44
CA LYS A 65 7.85 4.53 -14.52
C LYS A 65 7.87 4.00 -13.09
N TRP A 66 6.74 3.50 -12.60
CA TRP A 66 6.69 2.94 -11.25
C TRP A 66 7.51 1.66 -11.14
N MET A 67 7.42 0.76 -12.11
CA MET A 67 8.21 -0.47 -12.15
C MET A 67 9.71 -0.18 -12.26
N ASN A 68 10.11 0.80 -13.08
CA ASN A 68 11.52 1.20 -13.18
C ASN A 68 12.06 1.71 -11.84
N MET A 69 11.26 2.47 -11.07
CA MET A 69 11.66 2.92 -9.73
C MET A 69 11.65 1.78 -8.71
N PHE A 70 10.73 0.82 -8.85
CA PHE A 70 10.72 -0.40 -8.04
C PHE A 70 11.97 -1.25 -8.28
N GLN A 71 12.38 -1.44 -9.54
CA GLN A 71 13.61 -2.17 -9.88
C GLN A 71 14.85 -1.51 -9.28
N LYS A 72 14.95 -0.18 -9.36
CA LYS A 72 16.01 0.58 -8.68
C LYS A 72 16.03 0.38 -7.16
N LEU A 73 14.86 0.20 -6.54
CA LEU A 73 14.78 -0.11 -5.11
C LEU A 73 15.24 -1.56 -4.81
N VAL A 74 14.97 -2.52 -5.72
CA VAL A 74 15.50 -3.89 -5.64
C VAL A 74 17.02 -3.85 -5.69
N GLU A 75 17.60 -3.17 -6.69
CA GLU A 75 19.06 -3.00 -6.84
C GLU A 75 19.68 -2.36 -5.59
N TYR A 76 19.04 -1.30 -5.05
CA TYR A 76 19.47 -0.70 -3.80
C TYR A 76 19.44 -1.71 -2.63
N LYS A 77 18.39 -2.53 -2.52
CA LYS A 77 18.31 -3.59 -1.50
C LYS A 77 19.43 -4.61 -1.67
N GLU A 78 19.78 -4.99 -2.89
CA GLU A 78 20.88 -5.92 -3.14
C GLU A 78 22.22 -5.35 -2.70
N GLN A 79 22.46 -4.06 -2.94
CA GLN A 79 23.70 -3.37 -2.58
C GLN A 79 23.79 -3.08 -1.07
N HIS A 80 22.72 -2.56 -0.46
CA HIS A 80 22.72 -2.07 0.92
C HIS A 80 22.08 -3.04 1.93
N LYS A 81 21.53 -4.17 1.47
CA LYS A 81 20.81 -5.18 2.26
C LYS A 81 19.59 -4.66 3.01
N ASN A 82 19.05 -3.52 2.59
CA ASN A 82 17.87 -2.90 3.18
C ASN A 82 17.13 -2.01 2.16
N THR A 83 15.91 -1.59 2.49
CA THR A 83 15.10 -0.68 1.66
C THR A 83 15.08 0.77 2.19
N LEU A 84 16.04 1.11 3.05
CA LEU A 84 16.14 2.38 3.76
C LEU A 84 16.87 3.44 2.92
N VAL A 85 16.34 3.72 1.72
CA VAL A 85 16.89 4.78 0.86
C VAL A 85 16.74 6.14 1.56
N PRO A 86 17.81 6.95 1.69
CA PRO A 86 17.74 8.32 2.19
C PRO A 86 16.85 9.21 1.32
N GLN A 87 16.19 10.21 1.91
CA GLN A 87 15.41 11.17 1.13
C GLN A 87 16.29 11.98 0.16
N ARG A 88 17.49 12.33 0.62
CA ARG A 88 18.57 12.93 -0.17
C ARG A 88 19.60 11.84 -0.45
N TYR A 89 19.27 10.97 -1.39
CA TYR A 89 20.19 9.94 -1.88
C TYR A 89 20.97 10.56 -3.05
N ASP A 90 22.27 10.74 -2.91
CA ASP A 90 23.07 11.56 -3.83
C ASP A 90 23.28 10.85 -5.17
N GLU A 91 23.38 9.52 -5.14
CA GLU A 91 23.56 8.66 -6.31
C GLU A 91 22.29 8.57 -7.16
N ASP A 92 21.11 8.59 -6.53
CA ASP A 92 19.83 8.73 -7.23
C ASP A 92 18.78 9.53 -6.41
N PRO A 93 18.77 10.87 -6.56
CA PRO A 93 17.83 11.74 -5.85
C PRO A 93 16.36 11.51 -6.25
N LYS A 94 16.09 10.84 -7.38
CA LYS A 94 14.73 10.48 -7.78
C LYS A 94 14.25 9.27 -6.99
N LEU A 95 15.13 8.29 -6.74
CA LEU A 95 14.85 7.12 -5.91
C LEU A 95 14.51 7.51 -4.47
N GLY A 96 15.32 8.35 -3.84
CA GLY A 96 15.06 8.82 -2.48
C GLY A 96 13.68 9.47 -2.33
N ARG A 97 13.31 10.36 -3.26
CA ARG A 97 11.98 10.99 -3.27
C ARG A 97 10.85 10.01 -3.55
N TRP A 98 11.05 9.07 -4.48
CA TRP A 98 10.04 8.07 -4.83
C TRP A 98 9.76 7.11 -3.67
N VAL A 99 10.81 6.67 -2.95
CA VAL A 99 10.69 5.79 -1.77
C VAL A 99 9.90 6.48 -0.66
N ILE A 100 10.20 7.75 -0.35
CA ILE A 100 9.41 8.51 0.64
C ILE A 100 7.94 8.61 0.23
N ARG A 101 7.67 8.83 -1.06
CA ARG A 101 6.30 8.84 -1.58
C ARG A 101 5.61 7.48 -1.44
N GLN A 102 6.31 6.37 -1.70
CA GLN A 102 5.76 5.03 -1.48
C GLN A 102 5.49 4.76 -0.01
N ARG A 103 6.39 5.15 0.91
CA ARG A 103 6.16 5.04 2.36
C ARG A 103 4.92 5.81 2.79
N ASN A 104 4.74 7.04 2.28
CA ASN A 104 3.54 7.82 2.54
C ASN A 104 2.28 7.11 2.05
N TYR A 105 2.26 6.62 0.80
CA TYR A 105 1.11 5.88 0.26
C TYR A 105 0.84 4.57 0.99
N TYR A 106 1.90 3.87 1.44
CA TYR A 106 1.79 2.69 2.28
C TYR A 106 1.14 3.03 3.63
N ARG A 107 1.54 4.14 4.26
CA ARG A 107 0.97 4.61 5.53
C ARG A 107 -0.50 4.97 5.42
N VAL A 108 -0.89 5.63 4.32
CA VAL A 108 -2.26 6.11 4.13
C VAL A 108 -3.16 5.13 3.36
N ASP A 109 -2.71 3.89 3.15
CA ASP A 109 -3.43 2.84 2.41
C ASP A 109 -3.91 3.30 1.02
N LYS A 110 -3.10 4.13 0.35
CA LYS A 110 -3.35 4.64 -1.01
C LYS A 110 -2.46 3.97 -2.06
N LEU A 111 -1.71 2.94 -1.66
CA LEU A 111 -1.04 2.09 -2.64
C LEU A 111 -2.09 1.24 -3.34
N LEU A 112 -1.95 1.12 -4.66
CA LEU A 112 -2.68 0.10 -5.40
C LEU A 112 -2.31 -1.29 -4.82
N PRO A 113 -3.26 -2.24 -4.72
CA PRO A 113 -3.04 -3.54 -4.09
C PRO A 113 -1.79 -4.27 -4.61
N ASN A 114 -1.51 -4.13 -5.90
CA ASN A 114 -0.34 -4.72 -6.55
C ASN A 114 1.00 -4.08 -6.17
N ARG A 115 1.05 -2.75 -6.12
CA ARG A 115 2.24 -2.01 -5.67
C ARG A 115 2.52 -2.32 -4.21
N TYR A 116 1.47 -2.49 -3.41
CA TYR A 116 1.59 -2.97 -2.04
C TYR A 116 2.19 -4.38 -1.99
N ALA A 117 1.71 -5.32 -2.80
CA ALA A 117 2.23 -6.68 -2.86
C ALA A 117 3.71 -6.72 -3.29
N LEU A 118 4.09 -5.95 -4.33
CA LEU A 118 5.47 -5.84 -4.81
C LEU A 118 6.41 -5.22 -3.77
N LEU A 119 5.99 -4.14 -3.12
CA LEU A 119 6.78 -3.55 -2.03
C LEU A 119 6.92 -4.55 -0.86
N LYS A 120 5.85 -5.26 -0.52
CA LYS A 120 5.88 -6.28 0.53
C LYS A 120 6.82 -7.44 0.20
N SER A 121 6.94 -7.87 -1.06
CA SER A 121 7.81 -9.01 -1.45
C SER A 121 9.30 -8.73 -1.26
N ILE A 122 9.70 -7.45 -1.24
CA ILE A 122 11.08 -7.04 -1.00
C ILE A 122 11.32 -6.58 0.44
N ASP A 123 10.45 -6.96 1.38
CA ASP A 123 10.50 -6.51 2.77
C ASP A 123 10.56 -4.98 2.89
N PHE A 124 9.86 -4.28 1.99
CA PHE A 124 9.73 -2.83 2.08
C PHE A 124 8.91 -2.51 3.33
N THR A 125 9.60 -2.12 4.38
CA THR A 125 8.96 -1.61 5.57
C THR A 125 8.53 -0.17 5.29
N GLY A 126 7.25 0.13 5.50
CA GLY A 126 6.67 1.47 5.33
C GLY A 126 7.18 2.51 6.34
N ASP A 127 8.45 2.38 6.78
CA ASP A 127 9.10 2.99 7.94
C ASP A 127 8.99 2.11 9.21
N THR A 128 10.08 2.02 9.98
CA THR A 128 10.04 1.57 11.39
C THR A 128 9.10 2.47 12.18
N ARG A 129 8.96 3.75 11.80
CA ARG A 129 7.90 4.63 12.31
C ARG A 129 6.48 4.20 11.93
N GLY A 130 6.27 3.50 10.83
CA GLY A 130 4.95 2.99 10.42
C GLY A 130 4.53 1.76 11.24
N LYS A 131 5.48 0.86 11.50
CA LYS A 131 5.30 -0.22 12.50
C LYS A 131 5.07 0.36 13.89
N VAL A 132 5.88 1.33 14.30
CA VAL A 132 5.71 2.04 15.58
C VAL A 132 4.41 2.85 15.62
N ASP A 133 3.93 3.45 14.52
CA ASP A 133 2.65 4.15 14.45
C ASP A 133 1.47 3.17 14.53
N TYR A 134 1.58 2.00 13.89
CA TYR A 134 0.58 0.94 14.02
C TYR A 134 0.55 0.35 15.43
N GLU A 135 1.70 0.07 16.04
CA GLU A 135 1.81 -0.42 17.41
C GLU A 135 1.32 0.62 18.41
N LYS A 136 1.70 1.90 18.25
CA LYS A 136 1.19 3.00 19.07
C LYS A 136 -0.31 3.18 18.90
N TRP A 137 -0.83 3.15 17.68
CA TRP A 137 -2.25 3.27 17.42
C TRP A 137 -3.01 2.09 18.01
N THR A 138 -2.53 0.87 17.82
CA THR A 138 -3.12 -0.36 18.39
C THR A 138 -3.08 -0.34 19.92
N SER A 139 -1.99 0.15 20.52
CA SER A 139 -1.88 0.33 21.97
C SER A 139 -2.91 1.34 22.49
N MET A 140 -3.10 2.48 21.82
CA MET A 140 -4.14 3.45 22.18
C MET A 140 -5.56 2.90 21.98
N PHE A 141 -5.78 2.14 20.91
CA PHE A 141 -7.03 1.45 20.67
C PHE A 141 -7.34 0.46 21.80
N GLN A 142 -6.35 -0.32 22.24
CA GLN A 142 -6.51 -1.26 23.36
C GLN A 142 -6.90 -0.55 24.66
N ARG A 143 -6.29 0.61 24.96
CA ARG A 143 -6.67 1.47 26.10
C ARG A 143 -8.12 1.95 25.99
N LEU A 144 -8.60 2.26 24.77
CA LEU A 144 -10.00 2.60 24.55
C LEU A 144 -10.93 1.39 24.76
N VAL A 145 -10.50 0.17 24.39
CA VAL A 145 -11.26 -1.06 24.67
C VAL A 145 -11.41 -1.28 26.17
N GLU A 146 -10.33 -1.06 26.93
CA GLU A 146 -10.32 -1.13 28.39
C GLU A 146 -11.26 -0.08 29.00
N TYR A 147 -11.17 1.17 28.55
CA TYR A 147 -12.11 2.22 28.96
C TYR A 147 -13.56 1.83 28.68
N LYS A 148 -13.87 1.28 27.48
CA LYS A 148 -15.22 0.79 27.16
C LYS A 148 -15.66 -0.33 28.10
N LYS A 149 -14.76 -1.23 28.49
CA LYS A 149 -15.07 -2.32 29.42
C LYS A 149 -15.47 -1.78 30.78
N GLU A 150 -14.79 -0.75 31.26
CA GLU A 150 -15.03 -0.12 32.58
C GLU A 150 -16.25 0.80 32.56
N HIS A 151 -16.31 1.74 31.62
CA HIS A 151 -17.33 2.80 31.56
C HIS A 151 -18.55 2.45 30.68
N LYS A 152 -18.54 1.30 30.02
CA LYS A 152 -19.60 0.80 29.10
C LYS A 152 -19.86 1.71 27.89
N ASN A 153 -18.92 2.60 27.56
CA ASN A 153 -19.04 3.52 26.43
C ASN A 153 -17.64 3.93 25.90
N THR A 154 -17.59 4.56 24.73
CA THR A 154 -16.36 5.09 24.12
C THR A 154 -16.21 6.61 24.31
N LYS A 155 -17.00 7.21 25.20
CA LYS A 155 -17.07 8.65 25.47
C LYS A 155 -16.01 9.10 26.45
N VAL A 156 -14.74 8.94 26.06
CA VAL A 156 -13.61 9.48 26.82
C VAL A 156 -13.64 11.01 26.74
N PRO A 157 -13.57 11.74 27.88
CA PRO A 157 -13.40 13.18 27.92
C PRO A 157 -12.09 13.62 27.25
N GLN A 158 -12.05 14.81 26.65
CA GLN A 158 -10.80 15.31 26.06
C GLN A 158 -9.72 15.55 27.13
N GLN A 159 -10.14 16.07 28.28
CA GLN A 159 -9.34 16.18 29.50
C GLN A 159 -9.74 15.01 30.41
N TYR A 160 -9.10 13.87 30.21
CA TYR A 160 -9.31 12.68 31.02
C TYR A 160 -8.10 12.52 31.94
N ASP A 161 -8.27 12.74 33.24
CA ASP A 161 -7.14 12.91 34.17
C ASP A 161 -6.38 11.59 34.42
N GLU A 162 -7.11 10.47 34.41
CA GLU A 162 -6.56 9.13 34.57
C GLU A 162 -5.71 8.73 33.35
N ASP A 163 -6.05 9.24 32.16
CA ASP A 163 -5.28 9.02 30.95
C ASP A 163 -5.40 10.19 29.94
N PRO A 164 -4.63 11.27 30.13
CA PRO A 164 -4.73 12.46 29.28
C PRO A 164 -4.38 12.19 27.82
N LYS A 165 -3.54 11.18 27.58
CA LYS A 165 -3.14 10.77 26.22
C LYS A 165 -4.31 10.10 25.51
N LEU A 166 -5.10 9.29 26.20
CA LEU A 166 -6.29 8.65 25.64
C LEU A 166 -7.37 9.69 25.30
N GLY A 167 -7.63 10.65 26.19
CA GLY A 167 -8.58 11.73 25.94
C GLY A 167 -8.27 12.51 24.66
N MET A 168 -7.00 12.92 24.49
CA MET A 168 -6.55 13.62 23.28
C MET A 168 -6.60 12.73 22.02
N TRP A 169 -6.23 11.46 22.15
CA TRP A 169 -6.23 10.52 21.04
C TRP A 169 -7.63 10.22 20.54
N VAL A 170 -8.60 10.01 21.44
CA VAL A 170 -10.03 9.80 21.11
C VAL A 170 -10.61 11.03 20.43
N HIS A 171 -10.32 12.23 20.95
CA HIS A 171 -10.72 13.48 20.30
C HIS A 171 -10.20 13.57 18.85
N THR A 172 -8.93 13.21 18.64
CA THR A 172 -8.33 13.15 17.30
C THR A 172 -9.02 12.12 16.41
N GLN A 173 -9.33 10.92 16.92
CA GLN A 173 -10.03 9.89 16.15
C GLN A 173 -11.44 10.36 15.76
N ARG A 174 -12.19 11.01 16.65
CA ARG A 174 -13.51 11.59 16.33
C ARG A 174 -13.43 12.62 15.22
N SER A 175 -12.47 13.55 15.30
CA SER A 175 -12.29 14.56 14.25
C SER A 175 -11.96 13.93 12.90
N ASN A 176 -11.14 12.87 12.88
CA ASN A 176 -10.80 12.15 11.66
C ASN A 176 -11.97 11.30 11.15
N TYR A 177 -12.79 10.74 12.03
CA TYR A 177 -13.99 9.98 11.70
C TYR A 177 -15.00 10.88 10.98
N GLN A 178 -15.31 12.05 11.55
CA GLN A 178 -16.26 13.01 10.98
C GLN A 178 -15.81 13.60 9.63
N LYS A 179 -14.50 13.60 9.36
CA LYS A 179 -13.91 14.15 8.12
C LYS A 179 -13.64 13.08 7.06
N ASP A 180 -14.04 11.83 7.28
CA ASP A 180 -13.70 10.68 6.44
C ASP A 180 -12.20 10.53 6.17
N LYS A 181 -11.38 10.86 7.18
CA LYS A 181 -9.90 10.82 7.11
C LYS A 181 -9.29 9.59 7.77
N LEU A 182 -10.11 8.70 8.33
CA LEU A 182 -9.65 7.45 8.92
C LEU A 182 -9.28 6.44 7.83
N LEU A 183 -8.24 5.66 8.10
CA LEU A 183 -7.88 4.52 7.25
C LEU A 183 -8.96 3.43 7.34
N PRO A 184 -9.26 2.71 6.26
CA PRO A 184 -10.30 1.67 6.27
C PRO A 184 -10.13 0.65 7.40
N LYS A 185 -8.90 0.17 7.65
CA LYS A 185 -8.62 -0.77 8.75
C LYS A 185 -8.88 -0.17 10.14
N ARG A 186 -8.55 1.12 10.34
CA ARG A 186 -8.79 1.82 11.63
C ARG A 186 -10.28 2.07 11.84
N LEU A 187 -10.99 2.40 10.76
CA LEU A 187 -12.44 2.56 10.75
C LEU A 187 -13.15 1.26 11.16
N VAL A 188 -12.76 0.13 10.56
CA VAL A 188 -13.29 -1.20 10.92
C VAL A 188 -13.06 -1.52 12.40
N LEU A 189 -11.85 -1.27 12.92
CA LEU A 189 -11.53 -1.52 14.33
C LEU A 189 -12.34 -0.61 15.28
N LEU A 190 -12.44 0.69 14.98
CA LEU A 190 -13.25 1.61 15.78
C LEU A 190 -14.75 1.24 15.74
N ASN A 191 -15.27 0.87 14.58
CA ASN A 191 -16.66 0.43 14.44
C ASN A 191 -16.94 -0.87 15.21
N SER A 192 -15.95 -1.77 15.31
CA SER A 192 -16.09 -3.03 16.07
C SER A 192 -16.33 -2.82 17.58
N ILE A 193 -16.07 -1.62 18.08
CA ILE A 193 -16.31 -1.25 19.48
C ILE A 193 -17.39 -0.18 19.63
N ASP A 194 -18.28 -0.03 18.66
CA ASP A 194 -19.36 0.97 18.67
C ASP A 194 -18.80 2.38 18.98
N PHE A 195 -17.72 2.75 18.29
CA PHE A 195 -17.10 4.05 18.47
C PHE A 195 -18.04 5.17 18.05
N THR A 196 -18.29 6.11 18.98
CA THR A 196 -19.20 7.26 18.79
C THR A 196 -18.53 8.58 19.14
#